data_AF-A0A927LWX5-F1
#
_entry.id   AF-A0A927LWX5-F1
#
_cell.length_a   1.000
_cell.length_b   1.000
_cell.length_c   1.000
_cell.angle_alpha   90.00
_cell.angle_beta   90.00
_cell.angle_gamma   90.00
#
_symmetry.space_group_name_H-M   'P 1'
#
loop_
_entity.id
_entity.type
_entity.pdbx_description
1 polymer ?
#
loop_
_entity_poly.entity_id
_entity_poly.type
_entity_poly.pdbx_seq_one_letter_code
_entity_poly.pdbx_strand_id
1 'polypeptide(L)'
;MSRSRKHAPVWTDHHTPGTRWAKRQANKAVRRYTNDLPNGKGYRKVYNPWNICDYRFFKTKQQAIYEWVISPCLRNRRMSEEEAIRSWLKWYVRK
;
A
#
# COMPACT_ATOMS: atom_id res chain seq x y z
N MET A 1 -14.27 -6.33 25.72
CA MET A 1 -13.31 -5.35 25.16
C MET A 1 -13.79 -4.89 23.79
N SER A 2 -14.13 -3.61 23.62
CA SER A 2 -14.49 -3.04 22.31
C SER A 2 -13.22 -2.81 21.50
N ARG A 3 -13.22 -3.24 20.23
CA ARG A 3 -12.06 -3.07 19.34
C ARG A 3 -12.08 -1.65 18.77
N SER A 4 -10.98 -0.92 18.88
CA SER A 4 -10.88 0.41 18.28
C SER A 4 -10.92 0.31 16.75
N ARG A 5 -11.66 1.23 16.12
CA ARG A 5 -11.76 1.33 14.65
C ARG A 5 -10.74 2.34 14.15
N LYS A 6 -10.21 2.13 12.93
CA LYS A 6 -9.37 3.14 12.28
C LYS A 6 -10.23 4.39 12.00
N HIS A 7 -9.81 5.53 12.52
CA HIS A 7 -10.50 6.82 12.33
C HIS A 7 -10.07 7.53 11.05
N ALA A 8 -8.79 7.40 10.66
CA ALA A 8 -8.28 8.06 9.46
C ALA A 8 -8.69 7.30 8.18
N PRO A 9 -9.23 7.99 7.16
CA PRO A 9 -9.62 7.38 5.90
C PRO A 9 -8.41 7.03 5.01
N VAL A 10 -7.20 7.41 5.40
CA VAL A 10 -5.98 7.17 4.64
C VAL A 10 -4.89 6.70 5.60
N TRP A 11 -4.15 5.68 5.21
CA TRP A 11 -2.90 5.32 5.88
C TRP A 11 -1.83 4.97 4.85
N THR A 12 -0.58 5.20 5.22
CA THR A 12 0.58 4.75 4.45
C THR A 12 0.80 3.26 4.69
N ASP A 13 1.07 2.47 3.65
CA ASP A 13 1.40 1.04 3.81
C ASP A 13 2.67 0.81 4.65
N HIS A 14 3.45 1.87 4.84
CA HIS A 14 4.67 1.88 5.63
C HIS A 14 4.35 2.13 7.11
N HIS A 15 4.61 1.14 7.96
CA HIS A 15 4.59 1.32 9.42
C HIS A 15 5.77 2.18 9.89
N THR A 16 6.88 2.18 9.17
CA THR A 16 8.07 2.98 9.48
C THR A 16 8.61 3.64 8.20
N PRO A 17 9.10 4.89 8.28
CA PRO A 17 9.74 5.53 7.14
C PRO A 17 10.98 4.72 6.72
N GLY A 18 11.14 4.49 5.41
CA GLY A 18 12.35 3.87 4.87
C GLY A 18 12.48 2.37 5.06
N THR A 19 11.41 1.61 4.76
CA THR A 19 11.45 0.14 4.69
C THR A 19 12.62 -0.35 3.81
N ARG A 20 13.12 -1.57 4.08
CA ARG A 20 14.22 -2.14 3.29
C ARG A 20 13.86 -2.25 1.80
N TRP A 21 12.60 -2.53 1.49
CA TRP A 21 12.10 -2.59 0.11
C TRP A 21 12.15 -1.22 -0.57
N ALA A 22 11.64 -0.18 0.10
CA ALA A 22 11.69 1.21 -0.37
C ALA A 22 13.11 1.65 -0.75
N LYS A 23 14.07 1.40 0.16
CA LYS A 23 15.49 1.73 -0.06
C LYS A 23 16.08 0.95 -1.23
N ARG A 24 15.68 -0.31 -1.43
CA ARG A 24 16.12 -1.13 -2.57
C ARG A 24 15.60 -0.57 -3.90
N GLN A 25 14.34 -0.15 -3.98
CA GLN A 25 13.80 0.46 -5.19
C GLN A 25 14.49 1.78 -5.52
N ALA A 26 14.70 2.63 -4.52
CA ALA A 26 15.44 3.88 -4.68
C ALA A 26 16.86 3.65 -5.22
N ASN A 27 17.60 2.72 -4.63
CA ASN A 27 18.94 2.38 -5.09
C ASN A 27 18.95 1.79 -6.50
N LYS A 28 17.94 0.99 -6.87
CA LYS A 28 17.80 0.43 -8.21
C LYS A 28 17.55 1.53 -9.25
N ALA A 29 16.71 2.51 -8.93
CA ALA A 29 16.46 3.67 -9.79
C ALA A 29 17.74 4.49 -9.99
N VAL A 30 18.48 4.76 -8.92
CA VAL A 30 19.78 5.46 -8.97
C VAL A 30 20.78 4.74 -9.87
N ARG A 31 20.92 3.41 -9.73
CA ARG A 31 21.83 2.61 -10.58
C ARG A 31 21.45 2.58 -12.06
N ARG A 32 20.17 2.80 -12.37
CA ARG A 32 19.64 2.80 -13.76
C ARG A 32 19.59 4.21 -14.36
N TYR A 33 19.87 5.23 -13.56
CA TYR A 33 19.85 6.60 -14.02
C TYR A 33 21.06 6.84 -14.94
N THR A 34 20.78 7.16 -16.19
CA THR A 34 21.78 7.28 -17.26
C THR A 34 22.41 8.66 -17.38
N ASN A 35 21.83 9.67 -16.73
CA ASN A 35 22.36 11.03 -16.77
C ASN A 35 23.38 11.23 -15.65
N ASP A 36 24.32 12.15 -15.85
CA ASP A 36 25.30 12.50 -14.82
C ASP A 36 24.60 13.03 -13.56
N LEU A 37 24.93 12.41 -12.44
CA LEU A 37 24.48 12.79 -11.13
C LEU A 37 25.54 13.70 -10.51
N PRO A 38 25.21 14.98 -10.23
CA PRO A 38 26.16 15.88 -9.59
C PRO A 38 26.56 15.32 -8.23
N ASN A 39 27.85 15.46 -7.91
CA ASN A 39 28.44 14.88 -6.72
C ASN A 39 27.83 15.53 -5.46
N GLY A 40 26.99 14.77 -4.76
CA GLY A 40 26.26 15.21 -3.57
C GLY A 40 24.88 15.82 -3.86
N LYS A 41 23.85 15.27 -3.20
CA LYS A 41 22.44 15.73 -3.12
C LYS A 41 21.48 15.39 -4.29
N GLY A 42 21.93 14.73 -5.36
CA GLY A 42 21.04 14.32 -6.47
C GLY A 42 20.12 13.12 -6.18
N TYR A 43 20.43 12.30 -5.16
CA TYR A 43 19.72 11.05 -4.86
C TYR A 43 18.20 11.22 -4.63
N ARG A 44 17.76 12.33 -4.01
CA ARG A 44 16.33 12.62 -3.80
C ARG A 44 15.59 13.05 -5.08
N LYS A 45 16.31 13.56 -6.10
CA LYS A 45 15.72 13.97 -7.38
C LYS A 45 15.50 12.78 -8.31
N VAL A 46 16.37 11.78 -8.25
CA VAL A 46 16.30 10.58 -9.12
C VAL A 46 15.13 9.67 -8.75
N TYR A 47 14.80 9.60 -7.46
CA TYR A 47 13.73 8.74 -7.01
C TYR A 47 12.79 9.48 -6.07
N ASN A 48 11.59 9.76 -6.58
CA ASN A 48 10.55 10.45 -5.86
C ASN A 48 10.06 9.58 -4.67
N PRO A 49 10.15 10.05 -3.41
CA PRO A 49 9.62 9.33 -2.25
C PRO A 49 8.12 9.02 -2.36
N TRP A 50 7.34 9.79 -3.10
CA TRP A 50 5.92 9.52 -3.35
C TRP A 50 5.70 8.22 -4.15
N ASN A 51 6.69 7.76 -4.93
CA ASN A 51 6.63 6.48 -5.65
C ASN A 51 6.86 5.26 -4.72
N ILE A 52 7.23 5.50 -3.47
CA ILE A 52 7.48 4.45 -2.48
C ILE A 52 6.22 4.15 -1.69
N CYS A 53 5.49 5.20 -1.31
CA CYS A 53 4.37 5.09 -0.40
C CYS A 53 3.08 4.89 -1.17
N ASP A 54 2.66 3.63 -1.27
CA ASP A 54 1.28 3.33 -1.60
C ASP A 54 0.39 3.84 -0.46
N TYR A 55 -0.35 4.91 -0.75
CA TYR A 55 -1.43 5.36 0.11
C TYR A 55 -2.58 4.37 -0.04
N ARG A 56 -2.97 3.78 1.09
CA ARG A 56 -4.16 2.94 1.14
C ARG A 56 -5.31 3.77 1.66
N PHE A 57 -6.33 3.83 0.83
CA PHE A 57 -7.59 4.44 1.18
C PHE A 57 -8.47 3.44 1.91
N PHE A 58 -9.17 3.97 2.89
CA PHE A 58 -10.26 3.31 3.54
C PHE A 58 -11.35 2.96 2.52
N LYS A 59 -11.80 1.70 2.56
CA LYS A 59 -12.92 1.25 1.75
C LYS A 59 -14.07 0.92 2.67
N THR A 60 -15.26 1.43 2.35
CA THR A 60 -16.47 1.01 3.05
C THR A 60 -16.75 -0.47 2.78
N LYS A 61 -17.54 -1.11 3.64
CA LYS A 61 -17.94 -2.51 3.44
C LYS A 61 -18.58 -2.72 2.06
N GLN A 62 -19.48 -1.82 1.67
CA GLN A 62 -20.17 -1.86 0.37
C GLN A 62 -19.18 -1.78 -0.79
N GLN A 63 -18.21 -0.86 -0.72
CA GLN A 63 -17.20 -0.71 -1.77
C GLN A 63 -16.28 -1.94 -1.86
N ALA A 64 -15.90 -2.53 -0.73
CA ALA A 64 -15.09 -3.75 -0.72
C ALA A 64 -15.82 -4.96 -1.32
N ILE A 65 -17.12 -5.10 -1.06
CA ILE A 65 -17.97 -6.14 -1.67
C ILE A 65 -18.10 -5.88 -3.17
N TYR A 66 -18.39 -4.64 -3.58
CA TYR A 66 -18.49 -4.26 -4.99
C TYR A 66 -17.22 -4.57 -5.79
N GLU A 67 -16.05 -4.21 -5.25
CA GLU A 67 -14.76 -4.52 -5.88
C GLU A 67 -14.48 -6.03 -5.94
N TRP A 68 -14.86 -6.79 -4.90
CA TRP A 68 -14.75 -8.25 -4.91
C TRP A 68 -15.65 -8.88 -5.97
N VAL A 69 -16.86 -8.37 -6.15
CA VAL A 69 -17.79 -8.80 -7.21
C VAL A 69 -17.17 -8.51 -8.58
N ILE A 70 -16.57 -7.34 -8.79
CA ILE A 70 -16.04 -6.95 -10.11
C ILE A 70 -14.74 -7.67 -10.46
N SER A 71 -13.87 -7.90 -9.47
CA SER A 71 -12.50 -8.37 -9.71
C SER A 71 -12.46 -9.88 -9.95
N PRO A 72 -12.19 -10.35 -11.18
CA PRO A 72 -12.18 -11.79 -11.48
C PRO A 72 -11.06 -12.52 -10.72
N CYS A 73 -9.92 -11.84 -10.52
CA CYS A 73 -8.78 -12.36 -9.76
C CYS A 73 -9.08 -12.62 -8.27
N LEU A 74 -10.04 -11.92 -7.68
CA LEU A 74 -10.47 -12.14 -6.30
C LEU A 74 -11.47 -13.29 -6.18
N ARG A 75 -12.34 -13.48 -7.17
CA ARG A 75 -13.22 -14.66 -7.28
C ARG A 75 -12.44 -15.95 -7.55
N ASN A 76 -11.41 -15.88 -8.39
CA ASN A 76 -10.60 -17.05 -8.75
C ASN A 76 -9.88 -17.70 -7.56
N ARG A 77 -9.75 -16.98 -6.43
CA ARG A 77 -9.25 -17.53 -5.16
C ARG A 77 -10.24 -18.44 -4.42
N ARG A 78 -11.45 -18.69 -4.96
CA ARG A 78 -12.55 -19.40 -4.29
C ARG A 78 -12.90 -18.83 -2.92
N MET A 79 -12.64 -17.54 -2.70
CA MET A 79 -13.07 -16.88 -1.46
C MET A 79 -14.58 -16.78 -1.45
N SER A 80 -15.22 -17.23 -0.38
CA SER A 80 -16.64 -16.96 -0.16
C SER A 80 -16.88 -15.48 0.15
N GLU A 81 -18.12 -15.00 0.01
CA GLU A 81 -18.46 -13.62 0.38
C GLU A 81 -18.14 -13.34 1.86
N GLU A 82 -18.42 -14.31 2.73
CA GLU A 82 -18.09 -14.20 4.16
C GLU A 82 -16.59 -14.06 4.41
N GLU A 83 -15.76 -14.79 3.68
CA GLU A 83 -14.30 -14.68 3.78
C GLU A 83 -13.79 -13.34 3.26
N ALA A 84 -14.39 -12.80 2.20
CA ALA A 84 -14.10 -11.45 1.72
C ALA A 84 -14.42 -10.40 2.79
N ILE A 85 -15.57 -10.51 3.45
CA ILE A 85 -15.98 -9.63 4.55
C ILE A 85 -15.04 -9.80 5.75
N ARG A 86 -14.66 -11.02 6.15
CA ARG A 86 -13.70 -11.28 7.24
C ARG A 86 -12.31 -10.72 6.93
N SER A 87 -11.85 -10.85 5.69
CA SER A 87 -10.60 -10.26 5.22
C SER A 87 -10.65 -8.74 5.29
N TRP A 88 -11.73 -8.12 4.82
CA TRP A 88 -11.95 -6.68 4.94
C TRP A 88 -11.96 -6.24 6.41
N LEU A 89 -12.67 -6.95 7.29
CA LEU A 89 -12.72 -6.68 8.73
C LEU A 89 -11.33 -6.73 9.38
N LYS A 90 -10.46 -7.66 8.97
CA LYS A 90 -9.06 -7.76 9.46
C LYS A 90 -8.25 -6.50 9.14
N TRP A 91 -8.50 -5.87 8.00
CA TRP A 91 -7.82 -4.62 7.60
C TRP A 91 -8.49 -3.37 8.19
N TYR A 92 -9.80 -3.44 8.44
CA TYR A 92 -10.61 -2.34 8.97
C TYR A 92 -10.44 -2.14 10.49
N VAL A 93 -10.43 -3.22 11.26
CA VAL A 93 -10.34 -3.19 12.72
C VAL A 93 -8.87 -3.11 13.13
N ARG A 94 -8.49 -2.16 13.99
CA ARG A 94 -7.15 -2.13 14.60
C ARG A 94 -7.03 -3.34 15.53
N LYS A 95 -5.96 -4.14 15.36
CA LYS A 95 -5.60 -5.18 16.33
C LYS A 95 -4.99 -4.56 17.56
#